data_AF-A0A0F9AV61-F1
#
_entry.id   AF-A0A0F9AV61-F1
#
_cell.length_a   1.000
_cell.length_b   1.000
_cell.length_c   1.000
_cell.angle_alpha   90.00
_cell.angle_beta   90.00
_cell.angle_gamma   90.00
#
_symmetry.space_group_name_H-M   'P 1'
#
loop_
_entity.id
_entity.type
_entity.pdbx_description
1 polymer ?
#
loop_
_entity_poly.entity_id
_entity_poly.type
_entity_poly.pdbx_seq_one_letter_code
_entity_poly.pdbx_strand_id
1 'polypeptide(L)'
;IGTIAILQFDGTPTLTHHSTNLILPGGQDIVMQAGDIVGLYEYASADWRLLFHTHGTATNGRMPGPDYESSETSLNNDAQITFAHSLGRVPSKVEVVLRANTATAQGWANNEEMIFSFPYRGLNTTDDGVDLTMDATNVYITAGTAMHLVDHGAGFSLEAITQTQYDWQVRAWA
;
A
#
# COMPACT_ATOMS: atom_id res chain seq x y z
N ILE A 1 -33.87 -19.75 3.84
CA ILE A 1 -33.82 -18.27 3.64
C ILE A 1 -33.84 -17.60 5.01
N GLY A 2 -32.97 -16.61 5.24
CA GLY A 2 -32.81 -15.98 6.56
C GLY A 2 -31.62 -16.52 7.36
N THR A 3 -31.02 -17.62 6.89
CA THR A 3 -29.93 -18.33 7.56
C THR A 3 -28.62 -17.57 7.44
N ILE A 4 -27.85 -17.52 8.54
CA ILE A 4 -26.46 -17.09 8.51
C ILE A 4 -25.57 -18.31 8.76
N ALA A 5 -24.62 -18.55 7.85
CA ALA A 5 -23.58 -19.56 8.01
C ALA A 5 -22.23 -18.86 8.21
N ILE A 6 -21.53 -19.20 9.29
CA ILE A 6 -20.16 -18.73 9.53
C ILE A 6 -19.24 -19.95 9.39
N LEU A 7 -18.29 -19.86 8.46
CA LEU A 7 -17.41 -20.97 8.09
C LEU A 7 -15.96 -20.54 8.22
N GLN A 8 -15.12 -21.42 8.78
CA GLN A 8 -13.66 -21.33 8.69
C GLN A 8 -13.16 -22.28 7.60
N PHE A 9 -12.19 -21.83 6.80
CA PHE A 9 -11.51 -22.67 5.82
C PHE A 9 -10.16 -23.15 6.35
N ASP A 10 -9.86 -24.45 6.19
CA ASP A 10 -8.57 -25.02 6.58
C ASP A 10 -7.60 -25.20 5.39
N GLY A 11 -7.97 -24.71 4.21
CA GLY A 11 -7.19 -24.82 2.98
C GLY A 11 -7.43 -23.62 2.07
N THR A 12 -7.09 -23.76 0.79
CA THR A 12 -7.17 -22.66 -0.18
C THR A 12 -8.22 -22.87 -1.28
N PRO A 13 -9.50 -23.15 -0.95
CA PRO A 13 -10.53 -23.25 -1.97
C PRO A 13 -10.83 -21.87 -2.59
N THR A 14 -11.25 -21.86 -3.85
CA THR A 14 -11.81 -20.67 -4.47
C THR A 14 -13.32 -20.66 -4.26
N LEU A 15 -13.84 -19.59 -3.64
CA LEU A 15 -15.25 -19.26 -3.73
C LEU A 15 -15.50 -18.63 -5.10
N THR A 16 -16.23 -19.35 -5.95
CA THR A 16 -16.58 -18.88 -7.29
C THR A 16 -17.83 -18.02 -7.26
N HIS A 17 -17.73 -16.79 -7.76
CA HIS A 17 -18.85 -15.88 -7.87
C HIS A 17 -19.88 -16.41 -8.87
N HIS A 18 -21.16 -16.37 -8.49
CA HIS A 18 -22.29 -16.52 -9.39
C HIS A 18 -23.24 -15.35 -9.21
N SER A 19 -23.80 -14.84 -10.30
CA SER A 19 -24.69 -13.68 -10.29
C SER A 19 -26.01 -13.87 -9.53
N THR A 20 -26.30 -15.10 -9.08
CA THR A 20 -27.53 -15.48 -8.36
C THR A 20 -27.27 -16.41 -7.18
N ASN A 21 -26.44 -17.45 -7.34
CA ASN A 21 -26.32 -18.51 -6.32
C ASN A 21 -25.34 -18.16 -5.20
N LEU A 22 -24.19 -17.57 -5.54
CA LEU A 22 -23.18 -17.13 -4.57
C LEU A 22 -22.69 -15.74 -4.97
N ILE A 23 -23.31 -14.73 -4.38
CA ILE A 23 -22.97 -13.34 -4.65
C ILE A 23 -21.80 -12.92 -3.76
N LEU A 24 -20.64 -12.79 -4.39
CA LEU A 24 -19.43 -12.19 -3.82
C LEU A 24 -19.30 -10.70 -4.17
N PRO A 25 -18.69 -9.86 -3.30
CA PRO A 25 -18.47 -8.44 -3.56
C PRO A 25 -17.63 -8.23 -4.83
N GLY A 26 -17.95 -7.20 -5.61
CA GLY A 26 -17.22 -6.86 -6.84
C GLY A 26 -17.41 -7.82 -8.01
N GLY A 27 -18.21 -8.89 -7.86
CA GLY A 27 -18.47 -9.85 -8.94
C GLY A 27 -17.27 -10.74 -9.28
N GLN A 28 -16.30 -10.87 -8.38
CA GLN A 28 -15.06 -11.62 -8.58
C GLN A 28 -15.00 -12.85 -7.66
N ASP A 29 -14.28 -13.86 -8.12
CA ASP A 29 -13.92 -15.03 -7.32
C ASP A 29 -12.99 -14.64 -6.18
N ILE A 30 -13.10 -15.34 -5.05
CA ILE A 30 -12.22 -15.13 -3.89
C ILE A 30 -11.46 -16.42 -3.61
N VAL A 31 -10.13 -16.37 -3.70
CA VAL A 31 -9.26 -17.47 -3.25
C VAL A 31 -9.10 -17.38 -1.74
N MET A 32 -9.59 -18.39 -1.02
CA MET A 32 -9.44 -18.46 0.43
C MET A 32 -8.03 -18.91 0.81
N GLN A 33 -7.67 -18.64 2.06
CA GLN A 33 -6.51 -19.23 2.72
C GLN A 33 -6.92 -20.00 3.98
N ALA A 34 -6.01 -20.86 4.45
CA ALA A 34 -6.21 -21.55 5.72
C ALA A 34 -6.32 -20.52 6.86
N GLY A 35 -7.36 -20.66 7.69
CA GLY A 35 -7.72 -19.73 8.75
C GLY A 35 -8.70 -18.63 8.33
N ASP A 36 -9.01 -18.47 7.04
CA ASP A 36 -10.02 -17.50 6.60
C ASP A 36 -11.39 -17.83 7.20
N ILE A 37 -12.14 -16.81 7.61
CA ILE A 37 -13.51 -16.94 8.12
C ILE A 37 -14.45 -16.09 7.26
N VAL A 38 -15.57 -16.68 6.86
CA VAL A 38 -16.62 -15.97 6.10
C VAL A 38 -17.97 -16.06 6.79
N GLY A 39 -18.75 -15.00 6.68
CA GLY A 39 -20.18 -14.99 7.00
C GLY A 39 -21.01 -14.94 5.73
N LEU A 40 -21.93 -15.89 5.56
CA LEU A 40 -22.83 -15.98 4.41
C LEU A 40 -24.28 -15.84 4.87
N TYR A 41 -25.08 -15.10 4.11
CA TYR A 41 -26.52 -14.95 4.32
C TYR A 41 -27.30 -15.59 3.18
N GLU A 42 -28.23 -16.48 3.52
CA GLU A 42 -29.15 -17.09 2.57
C GLU A 42 -30.30 -16.13 2.25
N TYR A 43 -30.21 -15.41 1.13
CA TYR A 43 -31.18 -14.36 0.76
C TYR A 43 -32.33 -14.87 -0.11
N ALA A 44 -32.12 -15.99 -0.83
CA ALA A 44 -33.13 -16.74 -1.55
C ALA A 44 -32.83 -18.24 -1.41
N SER A 45 -33.77 -19.11 -1.80
CA SER A 45 -33.67 -20.55 -1.54
C SER A 45 -32.42 -21.14 -2.18
N ALA A 46 -31.46 -21.59 -1.36
CA ALA A 46 -30.13 -22.06 -1.78
C ALA A 46 -29.22 -20.99 -2.44
N ASP A 47 -29.58 -19.70 -2.33
CA ASP A 47 -28.80 -18.58 -2.82
C ASP A 47 -28.18 -17.79 -1.66
N TRP A 48 -26.89 -17.58 -1.72
CA TRP A 48 -26.07 -17.03 -0.65
C TRP A 48 -25.39 -15.73 -1.06
N ARG A 49 -25.24 -14.83 -0.10
CA ARG A 49 -24.47 -13.58 -0.25
C ARG A 49 -23.43 -13.47 0.84
N LEU A 50 -22.22 -13.07 0.47
CA LEU A 50 -21.16 -12.78 1.44
C LEU A 50 -21.51 -11.53 2.26
N LEU A 51 -21.44 -11.67 3.59
CA LEU A 51 -21.59 -10.58 4.54
C LEU A 51 -20.23 -10.02 4.94
N PHE A 52 -19.29 -10.90 5.29
CA PHE A 52 -17.94 -10.55 5.69
C PHE A 52 -16.96 -11.67 5.33
N HIS A 53 -15.70 -11.29 5.17
CA HIS A 53 -14.54 -12.18 5.01
C HIS A 53 -13.42 -11.61 5.86
N THR A 54 -12.85 -12.44 6.74
CA THR A 54 -11.63 -12.11 7.48
C THR A 54 -10.54 -13.05 7.05
N HIS A 55 -9.36 -12.51 6.77
CA HIS A 55 -8.20 -13.32 6.44
C HIS A 55 -7.67 -14.01 7.69
N GLY A 56 -7.23 -15.28 7.59
CA GLY A 56 -6.73 -16.04 8.74
C GLY A 56 -5.52 -15.42 9.44
N THR A 57 -4.81 -14.54 8.74
CA THR A 57 -3.66 -13.78 9.27
C THR A 57 -4.03 -12.35 9.71
N ALA A 58 -5.29 -11.94 9.55
CA ALA A 58 -5.74 -10.61 9.95
C ALA A 58 -5.71 -10.51 11.49
N THR A 59 -4.76 -9.73 12.00
CA THR A 59 -4.74 -9.35 13.41
C THR A 59 -5.90 -8.39 13.67
N ASN A 60 -6.78 -8.73 14.62
CA ASN A 60 -7.97 -7.93 14.97
C ASN A 60 -7.68 -6.42 14.98
N GLY A 61 -8.27 -5.69 14.03
CA GLY A 61 -8.26 -4.22 14.00
C GLY A 61 -7.00 -3.56 13.45
N ARG A 62 -6.00 -4.32 12.98
CA ARG A 62 -4.83 -3.76 12.26
C ARG A 62 -5.07 -3.88 10.76
N MET A 63 -4.77 -2.82 9.99
CA MET A 63 -4.73 -2.95 8.53
C MET A 63 -3.83 -4.14 8.16
N PRO A 64 -4.22 -4.97 7.18
CA PRO A 64 -3.34 -5.99 6.64
C PRO A 64 -1.97 -5.39 6.29
N GLY A 65 -0.91 -6.20 6.37
CA GLY A 65 0.39 -5.80 5.82
C GLY A 65 0.27 -5.47 4.32
N PRO A 66 1.22 -4.74 3.73
CA PRO A 66 1.18 -4.44 2.31
C PRO A 66 1.26 -5.73 1.49
N ASP A 67 0.48 -5.80 0.40
CA ASP A 67 0.54 -6.90 -0.57
C ASP A 67 1.86 -6.85 -1.38
N TYR A 68 2.48 -5.67 -1.44
CA TYR A 68 3.79 -5.45 -2.04
C TYR A 68 4.64 -4.49 -1.20
N GLU A 69 5.89 -4.86 -0.95
CA GLU A 69 6.91 -3.99 -0.35
C GLU A 69 8.19 -4.06 -1.20
N SER A 70 8.69 -2.90 -1.63
CA SER A 70 9.92 -2.83 -2.42
C SER A 70 11.17 -2.99 -1.55
N SER A 71 12.30 -3.34 -2.18
CA SER A 71 13.61 -3.06 -1.62
C SER A 71 13.86 -1.54 -1.55
N GLU A 72 14.82 -1.14 -0.72
CA GLU A 72 15.33 0.23 -0.70
C GLU A 72 15.98 0.58 -2.05
N THR A 73 15.61 1.74 -2.61
CA THR A 73 16.14 2.24 -3.88
C THR A 73 16.68 3.64 -3.68
N SER A 74 17.90 3.89 -4.14
CA SER A 74 18.55 5.19 -3.98
C SER A 74 17.74 6.36 -4.52
N LEU A 75 17.74 7.44 -3.74
CA LEU A 75 17.09 8.68 -4.09
C LEU A 75 17.88 9.37 -5.20
N ASN A 76 17.28 9.48 -6.37
CA ASN A 76 17.83 10.23 -7.50
C ASN A 76 16.91 11.42 -7.80
N ASN A 77 17.46 12.64 -7.77
CA ASN A 77 16.72 13.81 -8.23
C ASN A 77 16.69 13.85 -9.76
N ASP A 78 15.75 14.61 -10.30
CA ASP A 78 15.55 14.80 -11.74
C ASP A 78 15.33 13.47 -12.48
N ALA A 79 14.53 12.60 -11.86
CA ALA A 79 14.32 11.23 -12.32
C ALA A 79 12.93 10.72 -11.98
N GLN A 80 12.43 9.80 -12.80
CA GLN A 80 11.30 8.94 -12.48
C GLN A 80 11.81 7.55 -12.09
N ILE A 81 11.42 7.09 -10.91
CA ILE A 81 11.75 5.76 -10.39
C ILE A 81 10.50 4.89 -10.49
N THR A 82 10.66 3.67 -11.02
CA THR A 82 9.56 2.72 -11.23
C THR A 82 9.67 1.54 -10.27
N PHE A 83 8.58 1.22 -9.58
CA PHE A 83 8.44 0.08 -8.67
C PHE A 83 7.35 -0.86 -9.19
N ALA A 84 7.75 -1.98 -9.79
CA ALA A 84 6.82 -3.00 -10.28
C ALA A 84 6.27 -3.83 -9.11
N HIS A 85 4.94 -3.92 -8.98
CA HIS A 85 4.27 -4.54 -7.82
C HIS A 85 3.48 -5.81 -8.13
N SER A 86 3.27 -6.16 -9.40
CA SER A 86 2.61 -7.41 -9.84
C SER A 86 1.21 -7.68 -9.26
N LEU A 87 0.54 -6.66 -8.71
CA LEU A 87 -0.79 -6.81 -8.06
C LEU A 87 -1.93 -7.07 -9.08
N GLY A 88 -1.67 -6.88 -10.37
CA GLY A 88 -2.64 -7.11 -11.46
C GLY A 88 -3.81 -6.12 -11.49
N ARG A 89 -3.79 -5.12 -10.60
CA ARG A 89 -4.78 -4.03 -10.49
C ARG A 89 -4.10 -2.80 -9.90
N VAL A 90 -4.70 -1.63 -10.13
CA VAL A 90 -4.21 -0.39 -9.51
C VAL A 90 -4.34 -0.52 -7.99
N PRO A 91 -3.27 -0.25 -7.21
CA PRO A 91 -3.34 -0.31 -5.75
C PRO A 91 -4.43 0.61 -5.20
N SER A 92 -5.15 0.16 -4.17
CA SER A 92 -6.12 0.98 -3.45
C SER A 92 -5.44 1.95 -2.47
N LYS A 93 -4.22 1.62 -2.05
CA LYS A 93 -3.36 2.47 -1.22
C LYS A 93 -1.90 2.25 -1.59
N VAL A 94 -1.13 3.34 -1.58
CA VAL A 94 0.34 3.33 -1.62
C VAL A 94 0.86 4.19 -0.48
N GLU A 95 1.90 3.70 0.19
CA GLU A 95 2.70 4.43 1.17
C GLU A 95 4.13 4.46 0.67
N VAL A 96 4.70 5.65 0.57
CA VAL A 96 6.11 5.83 0.26
C VAL A 96 6.83 6.22 1.52
N VAL A 97 7.97 5.58 1.76
CA VAL A 97 8.84 5.82 2.89
C VAL A 97 10.16 6.35 2.37
N LEU A 98 10.67 7.40 3.00
CA LEU A 98 12.08 7.73 2.96
C LEU A 98 12.75 7.10 4.18
N ARG A 99 13.75 6.26 3.94
CA ARG A 99 14.56 5.64 4.99
C ARG A 99 15.92 6.32 5.03
N ALA A 100 16.31 6.81 6.20
CA ALA A 100 17.64 7.34 6.40
C ALA A 100 18.66 6.19 6.42
N ASN A 101 19.69 6.23 5.57
CA ASN A 101 20.74 5.20 5.50
C ASN A 101 22.03 5.58 6.27
N THR A 102 22.00 6.78 6.88
CA THR A 102 22.99 7.30 7.81
C THR A 102 22.30 8.36 8.69
N ALA A 103 22.97 8.85 9.73
CA ALA A 103 22.53 10.06 10.40
C ALA A 103 22.54 11.24 9.41
N THR A 104 21.42 11.98 9.32
CA THR A 104 21.21 12.99 8.28
C THR A 104 21.36 14.42 8.78
N ALA A 105 21.50 15.38 7.87
CA ALA A 105 21.59 16.79 8.25
C ALA A 105 20.30 17.29 8.91
N GLN A 106 19.17 16.68 8.53
CA GLN A 106 17.82 16.97 9.02
C GLN A 106 17.52 16.29 10.37
N GLY A 107 18.52 15.74 11.06
CA GLY A 107 18.35 15.20 12.41
C GLY A 107 17.72 13.80 12.49
N TRP A 108 17.59 13.09 11.37
CA TRP A 108 17.13 11.70 11.37
C TRP A 108 18.28 10.75 11.71
N ALA A 109 18.01 9.74 12.52
CA ALA A 109 19.00 8.70 12.83
C ALA A 109 19.06 7.65 11.72
N ASN A 110 20.18 6.92 11.68
CA ASN A 110 20.33 5.81 10.75
C ASN A 110 19.21 4.76 10.93
N ASN A 111 18.66 4.28 9.82
CA ASN A 111 17.53 3.35 9.70
C ASN A 111 16.17 3.88 10.19
N GLU A 112 16.02 5.18 10.45
CA GLU A 112 14.70 5.75 10.72
C GLU A 112 13.87 5.89 9.44
N GLU A 113 12.56 5.71 9.60
CA GLU A 113 11.59 5.82 8.53
C GLU A 113 10.77 7.11 8.65
N MET A 114 10.58 7.76 7.52
CA MET A 114 9.66 8.87 7.36
C MET A 114 8.63 8.52 6.30
N ILE A 115 7.35 8.55 6.66
CA ILE A 115 6.26 8.47 5.69
C ILE A 115 6.27 9.75 4.86
N PHE A 116 6.49 9.61 3.56
CA PHE A 116 6.53 10.74 2.65
C PHE A 116 5.12 11.15 2.24
N SER A 117 4.84 12.45 2.25
CA SER A 117 3.54 13.02 1.88
C SER A 117 3.61 13.70 0.52
N PHE A 118 2.57 13.51 -0.31
CA PHE A 118 2.48 14.04 -1.68
C PHE A 118 1.23 14.90 -1.91
N PRO A 119 1.22 15.73 -2.96
CA PRO A 119 2.40 16.16 -3.73
C PRO A 119 3.24 17.14 -2.92
N TYR A 120 4.56 17.01 -3.00
CA TYR A 120 5.48 18.02 -2.46
C TYR A 120 5.84 18.99 -3.58
N ARG A 121 5.75 20.30 -3.34
CA ARG A 121 6.27 21.35 -4.22
C ARG A 121 7.39 22.04 -3.45
N GLY A 122 8.61 22.09 -3.98
CA GLY A 122 9.66 22.84 -3.31
C GLY A 122 9.66 24.33 -3.69
N LEU A 123 10.79 24.98 -3.39
CA LEU A 123 10.94 26.43 -3.36
C LEU A 123 11.46 27.03 -4.68
N ASN A 124 12.01 26.21 -5.60
CA ASN A 124 12.52 26.67 -6.89
C ASN A 124 11.51 26.42 -8.01
N THR A 125 11.34 27.40 -8.90
CA THR A 125 10.18 27.46 -9.81
C THR A 125 10.36 26.64 -11.10
N THR A 126 11.47 25.94 -11.28
CA THR A 126 11.75 25.12 -12.47
C THR A 126 12.20 23.75 -11.96
N ASP A 127 11.31 22.76 -12.07
CA ASP A 127 11.57 21.35 -11.76
C ASP A 127 11.82 21.03 -10.28
N ASP A 128 10.93 21.50 -9.39
CA ASP A 128 10.96 21.19 -7.96
C ASP A 128 9.67 20.47 -7.53
N GLY A 129 9.83 19.44 -6.71
CA GLY A 129 8.73 18.67 -6.15
C GLY A 129 8.85 17.16 -6.35
N VAL A 130 7.86 16.45 -5.80
CA VAL A 130 7.73 15.01 -5.99
C VAL A 130 6.26 14.67 -6.24
N ASP A 131 6.01 13.86 -7.27
CA ASP A 131 4.71 13.27 -7.53
C ASP A 131 4.71 11.76 -7.32
N LEU A 132 3.50 11.22 -7.15
CA LEU A 132 3.26 9.79 -7.04
C LEU A 132 2.16 9.43 -8.03
N THR A 133 2.47 8.54 -8.96
CA THR A 133 1.48 7.98 -9.89
C THR A 133 1.54 6.45 -9.84
N MET A 134 0.45 5.80 -10.25
CA MET A 134 0.37 4.35 -10.22
C MET A 134 -0.59 3.84 -11.27
N ASP A 135 -0.32 2.64 -11.77
CA ASP A 135 -1.16 1.89 -12.68
C ASP A 135 -1.36 0.46 -12.16
N ALA A 136 -1.87 -0.44 -13.02
CA ALA A 136 -2.15 -1.82 -12.61
C ALA A 136 -0.91 -2.69 -12.38
N THR A 137 0.28 -2.19 -12.74
CA THR A 137 1.54 -2.93 -12.75
C THR A 137 2.63 -2.24 -11.91
N ASN A 138 2.64 -0.91 -11.89
CA ASN A 138 3.72 -0.11 -11.34
C ASN A 138 3.25 1.05 -10.47
N VAL A 139 4.09 1.41 -9.50
CA VAL A 139 4.11 2.70 -8.82
C VAL A 139 5.29 3.51 -9.36
N TYR A 140 5.07 4.79 -9.63
CA TYR A 140 6.10 5.71 -10.10
C TYR A 140 6.26 6.87 -9.13
N ILE A 141 7.51 7.18 -8.78
CA ILE A 141 7.89 8.40 -8.06
C ILE A 141 8.64 9.27 -9.06
N THR A 142 8.12 10.46 -9.40
CA THR A 142 8.88 11.44 -10.19
C THR A 142 9.39 12.51 -9.26
N ALA A 143 10.71 12.62 -9.15
CA ALA A 143 11.38 13.64 -8.35
C ALA A 143 11.98 14.71 -9.26
N GLY A 144 11.74 15.98 -8.91
CA GLY A 144 12.40 17.12 -9.52
C GLY A 144 13.88 17.22 -9.13
N THR A 145 14.53 18.28 -9.58
CA THR A 145 15.97 18.58 -9.34
C THR A 145 16.30 18.84 -7.87
N ALA A 146 15.34 19.33 -7.10
CA ALA A 146 15.45 19.56 -5.67
C ALA A 146 14.28 18.93 -4.91
N MET A 147 14.56 18.53 -3.67
CA MET A 147 13.57 18.04 -2.70
C MET A 147 13.99 18.53 -1.33
N HIS A 148 13.04 18.93 -0.47
CA HIS A 148 13.35 19.40 0.88
C HIS A 148 12.43 18.78 1.93
N LEU A 149 12.93 18.69 3.16
CA LEU A 149 12.20 18.24 4.34
C LEU A 149 12.35 19.24 5.47
N VAL A 150 11.37 19.24 6.35
CA VAL A 150 11.50 19.92 7.63
C VAL A 150 12.39 19.08 8.54
N ASP A 151 13.31 19.71 9.25
CA ASP A 151 14.16 19.05 10.23
C ASP A 151 13.36 18.26 11.27
N HIS A 152 13.84 17.06 11.56
CA HIS A 152 13.38 16.23 12.65
C HIS A 152 13.93 16.73 13.99
N GLY A 153 13.05 17.01 14.94
CA GLY A 153 13.43 17.49 16.26
C GLY A 153 13.34 19.01 16.40
N ALA A 154 14.39 19.64 16.93
CA ALA A 154 14.39 21.06 17.26
C ALA A 154 15.12 21.88 16.18
N GLY A 155 14.36 22.57 15.34
CA GLY A 155 14.90 23.43 14.29
C GLY A 155 13.84 23.87 13.30
N PHE A 156 12.92 22.96 12.94
CA PHE A 156 11.79 23.16 12.03
C PHE A 156 12.14 23.92 10.73
N SER A 157 13.40 23.84 10.30
CA SER A 157 13.90 24.51 9.10
C SER A 157 13.71 23.59 7.91
N LEU A 158 13.50 24.17 6.72
CA LEU A 158 13.32 23.41 5.49
C LEU A 158 14.68 23.21 4.82
N GLU A 159 15.18 21.98 4.83
CA GLU A 159 16.52 21.63 4.37
C GLU A 159 16.47 20.68 3.17
N ALA A 160 17.39 20.88 2.22
CA ALA A 160 17.46 20.04 1.02
C ALA A 160 17.86 18.60 1.37
N ILE A 161 17.12 17.62 0.85
CA ILE A 161 17.48 16.21 1.01
C ILE A 161 18.78 15.94 0.25
N THR A 162 19.74 15.29 0.92
CA THR A 162 20.94 14.81 0.25
C THR A 162 20.69 13.40 -0.25
N GLN A 163 20.83 13.19 -1.56
CA GLN A 163 20.53 11.94 -2.28
C GLN A 163 21.24 10.70 -1.70
N THR A 164 22.40 10.88 -1.06
CA THR A 164 23.15 9.76 -0.47
C THR A 164 22.70 9.38 0.94
N GLN A 165 21.86 10.20 1.59
CA GLN A 165 21.46 10.02 2.99
C GLN A 165 20.12 9.31 3.15
N TYR A 166 19.38 9.15 2.06
CA TYR A 166 18.03 8.57 2.07
C TYR A 166 17.81 7.64 0.88
N ASP A 167 17.05 6.59 1.12
CA ASP A 167 16.56 5.67 0.10
C ASP A 167 15.02 5.65 0.11
N TRP A 168 14.43 5.44 -1.07
CA TRP A 168 13.00 5.24 -1.24
C TRP A 168 12.59 3.80 -0.95
N GLN A 169 11.43 3.64 -0.33
CA GLN A 169 10.74 2.36 -0.23
C GLN A 169 9.25 2.54 -0.51
N VAL A 170 8.64 1.62 -1.24
CA VAL A 170 7.21 1.64 -1.59
C VAL A 170 6.51 0.45 -0.95
N ARG A 171 5.36 0.73 -0.32
CA ARG A 171 4.41 -0.25 0.21
C ARG A 171 3.07 -0.05 -0.49
N ALA A 172 2.47 -1.11 -1.01
CA ALA A 172 1.20 -1.04 -1.73
C ALA A 172 0.19 -2.08 -1.22
N TRP A 173 -1.08 -1.70 -1.21
CA TRP A 173 -2.22 -2.54 -0.85
C TRP A 173 -3.22 -2.57 -1.99
N ALA A 174 -3.83 -3.72 -2.20
CA ALA A 174 -4.62 -3.99 -3.37
C ALA A 174 -6.08 -4.30 -3.02
#